data_AF-A0AAN1LRK1-F1
#
_entry.id   AF-A0AAN1LRK1-F1
#
_cell.length_a   1.000
_cell.length_b   1.000
_cell.length_c   1.000
_cell.angle_alpha   90.00
_cell.angle_beta   90.00
_cell.angle_gamma   90.00
#
_symmetry.space_group_name_H-M   'P 1'
#
loop_
_entity.id
_entity.type
_entity.pdbx_description
1 polymer ?
#
loop_
_entity_poly.entity_id
_entity_poly.type
_entity_poly.pdbx_seq_one_letter_code
_entity_poly.pdbx_strand_id
1 'polypeptide(L)'
;MRQQFDVAERVRQVIGEAGCTQREFARRVVMDPSKLSRSLSGSRRFTVAELARIADAGNVDAGWLLGTTAAPGAPGAADAPRPTVPAAPPDSGRPLQIVRETVGLIAERGFHAVRVADIAAACDTSTATIHYHFPGRDELLEAAVRWCMDEDTVRRAARIAEADDAREELRQLIALQVPYTARQRQQWLVWMDLWAEAARSTAIGRLHADFYRQWRQTVAEVIRRGIGQGVFRTVDPEFSALRLTALIDGLAIQVLATEPGQGGTSAEAMEIACNAHVDTELTARRSGTDAAGPADQPVGAVGPTGPASRVGPASPVGPTDPVDQPGP
;
A
#
# COMPACT_ATOMS: atom_id res chain seq x y z
N MET A 1 24.99 -5.32 -18.08
CA MET A 1 25.18 -3.86 -17.85
C MET A 1 24.86 -3.02 -19.08
N ARG A 2 25.37 -3.31 -20.29
CA ARG A 2 25.05 -2.53 -21.51
C ARG A 2 23.54 -2.35 -21.79
N GLN A 3 22.75 -3.42 -21.65
CA GLN A 3 21.30 -3.38 -21.89
C GLN A 3 20.54 -2.44 -20.92
N GLN A 4 21.05 -2.25 -19.69
CA GLN A 4 20.42 -1.37 -18.70
C GLN A 4 20.74 0.11 -18.95
N PHE A 5 21.95 0.42 -19.42
CA PHE A 5 22.32 1.78 -19.82
C PHE A 5 21.46 2.24 -21.01
N ASP A 6 21.20 1.33 -21.95
CA ASP A 6 20.34 1.55 -23.11
C ASP A 6 18.88 1.84 -22.69
N VAL A 7 18.33 1.08 -21.74
CA VAL A 7 16.97 1.33 -21.19
C VAL A 7 16.88 2.70 -20.53
N ALA A 8 17.85 3.08 -19.69
CA ALA A 8 17.83 4.37 -19.00
C ALA A 8 17.93 5.55 -19.98
N GLU A 9 18.69 5.40 -21.07
CA GLU A 9 18.77 6.37 -22.17
C GLU A 9 17.40 6.59 -22.83
N ARG A 10 16.74 5.50 -23.21
CA ARG A 10 15.42 5.53 -23.85
C ARG A 10 14.35 6.12 -22.93
N VAL A 11 14.40 5.82 -21.63
CA VAL A 11 13.50 6.45 -20.65
C VAL A 11 13.78 7.96 -20.54
N ARG A 12 15.05 8.41 -20.54
CA ARG A 12 15.36 9.87 -20.57
C ARG A 12 14.78 10.54 -21.81
N GLN A 13 14.85 9.87 -22.96
CA GLN A 13 14.26 10.37 -24.20
C GLN A 13 12.75 10.58 -24.06
N VAL A 14 12.03 9.58 -23.54
CA VAL A 14 10.57 9.68 -23.31
C VAL A 14 10.23 10.83 -22.36
N ILE A 15 10.99 11.01 -21.28
CA ILE A 15 10.77 12.11 -20.32
C ILE A 15 10.96 13.47 -21.01
N GLY A 16 12.01 13.59 -21.85
CA GLY A 16 12.28 14.81 -22.60
C GLY A 16 11.17 15.16 -23.59
N GLU A 17 10.66 14.17 -24.33
CA GLU A 17 9.57 14.33 -25.30
C GLU A 17 8.23 14.64 -24.63
N ALA A 18 8.01 14.19 -23.38
CA ALA A 18 6.81 14.49 -22.62
C ALA A 18 6.71 15.95 -22.15
N GLY A 19 7.79 16.74 -22.27
CA GLY A 19 7.78 18.17 -22.00
C GLY A 19 7.53 18.58 -20.54
N CYS A 20 7.74 17.67 -19.58
CA CYS A 20 7.55 17.94 -18.15
C CYS A 20 8.82 17.67 -17.34
N THR A 21 8.87 18.18 -16.11
CA THR A 21 10.01 17.91 -15.23
C THR A 21 10.05 16.43 -14.84
N GLN A 22 11.24 15.90 -14.53
CA GLN A 22 11.38 14.52 -14.08
C GLN A 22 10.49 14.19 -12.86
N ARG A 23 10.28 15.16 -11.96
CA ARG A 23 9.41 14.99 -10.79
C ARG A 23 7.93 14.91 -11.18
N GLU A 24 7.50 15.69 -12.17
CA GLU A 24 6.15 15.60 -12.73
C GLU A 24 5.94 14.32 -13.50
N PHE A 25 6.93 13.93 -14.31
CA PHE A 25 6.89 12.66 -15.02
C PHE A 25 6.81 11.47 -14.06
N ALA A 26 7.63 11.47 -13.00
CA ALA A 26 7.58 10.47 -11.93
C ALA A 26 6.17 10.35 -11.33
N ARG A 27 5.53 11.48 -11.03
CA ARG A 27 4.13 11.51 -10.55
C ARG A 27 3.17 10.92 -11.59
N ARG A 28 3.33 11.27 -12.87
CA ARG A 28 2.50 10.78 -13.98
C ARG A 28 2.60 9.27 -14.17
N VAL A 29 3.80 8.70 -14.04
CA VAL A 29 4.03 7.24 -14.14
C VAL A 29 3.87 6.50 -12.81
N VAL A 30 3.40 7.18 -11.77
CA VAL A 30 3.11 6.58 -10.46
C VAL A 30 4.39 6.03 -9.80
N MET A 31 5.52 6.71 -9.97
CA MET A 31 6.83 6.30 -9.45
C MET A 31 7.38 7.33 -8.46
N ASP A 32 7.99 6.86 -7.37
CA ASP A 32 8.69 7.75 -6.45
C ASP A 32 9.84 8.50 -7.18
N PRO A 33 9.95 9.84 -7.03
CA PRO A 33 10.97 10.62 -7.75
C PRO A 33 12.41 10.18 -7.48
N SER A 34 12.71 9.74 -6.25
CA SER A 34 14.03 9.23 -5.89
C SER A 34 14.30 7.85 -6.53
N LYS A 35 13.28 7.00 -6.67
CA LYS A 35 13.39 5.73 -7.43
C LYS A 35 13.63 6.00 -8.91
N LEU A 36 12.93 6.97 -9.51
CA LEU A 36 13.14 7.34 -10.92
C LEU A 36 14.57 7.86 -11.13
N SER A 37 15.02 8.79 -10.28
CA SER A 37 16.39 9.33 -10.33
C SER A 37 17.47 8.25 -10.18
N ARG A 38 17.30 7.32 -9.23
CA ARG A 38 18.23 6.18 -9.08
C ARG A 38 18.22 5.24 -10.28
N SER A 39 17.07 5.06 -10.92
CA SER A 39 16.95 4.19 -12.10
C SER A 39 17.60 4.83 -13.34
N LEU A 40 17.42 6.14 -13.54
CA LEU A 40 18.07 6.90 -14.62
C LEU A 40 19.58 7.03 -14.47
N SER A 41 20.08 7.08 -13.24
CA SER A 41 21.52 7.08 -12.92
C SER A 41 22.15 5.68 -12.96
N GLY A 42 21.36 4.62 -13.20
CA GLY A 42 21.84 3.25 -13.29
C GLY A 42 22.09 2.56 -11.96
N SER A 43 21.91 3.26 -10.82
CA SER A 43 22.04 2.68 -9.47
C SER A 43 20.87 1.76 -9.08
N ARG A 44 19.77 1.78 -9.86
CA ARG A 44 18.62 0.89 -9.74
C ARG A 44 18.18 0.40 -11.12
N ARG A 45 17.66 -0.81 -11.21
CA ARG A 45 16.99 -1.31 -12.44
C ARG A 45 15.54 -0.88 -12.47
N PHE A 46 15.07 -0.49 -13.65
CA PHE A 46 13.63 -0.40 -13.88
C PHE A 46 13.03 -1.80 -13.85
N THR A 47 11.87 -1.90 -13.22
CA THR A 47 11.03 -3.10 -13.28
C THR A 47 10.17 -3.07 -14.54
N VAL A 48 9.68 -4.22 -14.97
CA VAL A 48 8.80 -4.32 -16.14
C VAL A 48 7.53 -3.47 -15.97
N ALA A 49 6.95 -3.44 -14.76
CA ALA A 49 5.78 -2.62 -14.46
C ALA A 49 6.08 -1.10 -14.49
N GLU A 50 7.31 -0.69 -14.13
CA GLU A 50 7.73 0.71 -14.28
C GLU A 50 7.91 1.08 -15.75
N LEU A 51 8.58 0.23 -16.53
CA LEU A 51 8.76 0.46 -17.96
C LEU A 51 7.42 0.48 -18.71
N ALA A 52 6.48 -0.38 -18.34
CA ALA A 52 5.13 -0.38 -18.92
C ALA A 52 4.39 0.93 -18.65
N ARG A 53 4.48 1.49 -17.44
CA ARG A 53 3.86 2.79 -17.12
C ARG A 53 4.57 3.96 -17.80
N ILE A 54 5.89 3.89 -17.94
CA ILE A 54 6.67 4.89 -18.68
C ILE A 54 6.30 4.85 -20.17
N ALA A 55 6.16 3.65 -20.74
CA ALA A 55 5.73 3.44 -22.12
C ALA A 55 4.34 4.03 -22.36
N ASP A 56 3.38 3.71 -21.49
CA ASP A 56 2.01 4.22 -21.55
C ASP A 56 1.96 5.76 -21.42
N ALA A 57 2.65 6.33 -20.42
CA ALA A 57 2.68 7.78 -20.22
C ALA A 57 3.41 8.54 -21.33
N GLY A 58 4.40 7.90 -21.95
CA GLY A 58 5.18 8.40 -23.07
C GLY A 58 4.55 8.12 -24.43
N ASN A 59 3.47 7.34 -24.49
CA ASN A 59 2.88 6.83 -25.72
C ASN A 59 3.91 6.14 -26.65
N VAL A 60 4.80 5.33 -26.08
CA VAL A 60 5.80 4.53 -26.80
C VAL A 60 5.58 3.04 -26.56
N ASP A 61 6.19 2.19 -27.40
CA ASP A 61 6.15 0.74 -27.21
C ASP A 61 7.01 0.29 -26.01
N ALA A 62 6.46 -0.59 -25.18
CA ALA A 62 7.17 -1.14 -24.02
C ALA A 62 8.33 -2.05 -24.46
N GLY A 63 8.18 -2.74 -25.59
CA GLY A 63 9.26 -3.52 -26.20
C GLY A 63 10.43 -2.65 -26.64
N TRP A 64 10.17 -1.41 -27.08
CA TRP A 64 11.23 -0.49 -27.46
C TRP A 64 12.02 -0.05 -26.23
N LEU A 65 11.37 0.24 -25.10
CA LEU A 65 12.09 0.53 -23.85
C LEU A 65 12.95 -0.65 -23.40
N LEU A 66 12.49 -1.88 -23.64
CA LEU A 66 13.20 -3.13 -23.29
C LEU A 66 14.28 -3.53 -24.30
N GLY A 67 14.37 -2.88 -25.46
CA GLY A 67 15.31 -3.24 -26.52
C GLY A 67 14.88 -4.41 -27.40
N THR A 68 13.62 -4.81 -27.36
CA THR A 68 13.08 -5.94 -28.15
C THR A 68 12.41 -5.51 -29.45
N THR A 69 12.10 -4.22 -29.63
CA THR A 69 11.50 -3.67 -30.86
C THR A 69 12.27 -2.42 -31.35
N ALA A 70 12.07 -2.07 -32.62
CA ALA A 70 12.71 -0.92 -33.27
C ALA A 70 12.10 0.41 -32.78
N ALA A 71 12.86 1.50 -32.95
CA ALA A 71 12.46 2.83 -32.49
C ALA A 71 11.15 3.32 -33.14
N PRO A 72 10.26 3.98 -32.37
CA PRO A 72 9.07 4.62 -32.96
C PRO A 72 9.51 5.67 -33.99
N GLY A 73 9.09 5.51 -35.25
CA GLY A 73 9.34 6.49 -36.31
C GLY A 73 10.61 6.30 -37.15
N ALA A 74 11.30 5.16 -37.08
CA ALA A 74 12.41 4.88 -38.00
C ALA A 74 11.89 4.71 -39.46
N PRO A 75 12.34 5.53 -40.44
CA PRO A 75 11.92 5.37 -41.83
C PRO A 75 12.71 4.24 -42.48
N GLY A 76 12.05 3.13 -42.82
CA GLY A 76 12.65 2.08 -43.64
C GLY A 76 11.78 0.84 -43.85
N ALA A 77 11.38 0.64 -45.12
CA ALA A 77 10.72 -0.52 -45.74
C ALA A 77 9.20 -0.39 -45.99
N ALA A 78 8.85 0.54 -46.89
CA ALA A 78 7.65 0.40 -47.71
C ALA A 78 7.97 -0.53 -48.89
N ASP A 79 7.28 -1.68 -49.01
CA ASP A 79 6.38 -1.98 -50.14
C ASP A 79 5.84 -3.43 -50.04
N ALA A 80 4.55 -3.59 -49.68
CA ALA A 80 3.68 -4.73 -50.05
C ALA A 80 2.23 -4.46 -49.57
N PRO A 81 1.17 -4.83 -50.32
CA PRO A 81 -0.19 -4.34 -50.08
C PRO A 81 -0.90 -5.10 -48.95
N ARG A 82 -1.59 -4.35 -48.05
CA ARG A 82 -2.46 -4.90 -46.98
C ARG A 82 -3.88 -5.21 -47.47
N PRO A 83 -4.55 -6.22 -46.91
CA PRO A 83 -5.98 -6.20 -46.65
C PRO A 83 -6.28 -5.47 -45.32
N THR A 84 -7.33 -4.66 -45.34
CA THR A 84 -7.78 -3.74 -44.30
C THR A 84 -8.50 -4.41 -43.12
N VAL A 85 -7.96 -4.23 -41.91
CA VAL A 85 -8.71 -4.14 -40.64
C VAL A 85 -7.98 -3.09 -39.77
N PRO A 86 -8.67 -2.17 -39.05
CA PRO A 86 -7.99 -1.20 -38.20
C PRO A 86 -7.32 -1.92 -37.02
N ALA A 87 -5.99 -2.03 -37.05
CA ALA A 87 -5.21 -2.56 -35.94
C ALA A 87 -5.06 -1.49 -34.85
N ALA A 88 -5.50 -1.84 -33.63
CA ALA A 88 -5.04 -1.17 -32.42
C ALA A 88 -3.49 -1.20 -32.36
N PRO A 89 -2.82 -0.20 -31.77
CA PRO A 89 -1.36 -0.15 -31.71
C PRO A 89 -0.78 -1.39 -30.99
N PRO A 90 0.40 -1.89 -31.41
CA PRO A 90 0.97 -3.12 -30.88
C PRO A 90 1.51 -2.93 -29.45
N ASP A 91 1.10 -3.83 -28.55
CA ASP A 91 1.72 -4.25 -27.27
C ASP A 91 2.09 -3.26 -26.15
N SER A 92 2.00 -1.93 -26.33
CA SER A 92 2.41 -0.97 -25.27
C SER A 92 1.62 -1.12 -23.95
N GLY A 93 0.34 -1.48 -24.02
CA GLY A 93 -0.53 -1.67 -22.84
C GLY A 93 -0.56 -3.09 -22.27
N ARG A 94 0.00 -4.08 -22.97
CA ARG A 94 -0.17 -5.50 -22.65
C ARG A 94 0.47 -5.91 -21.31
N PRO A 95 1.71 -5.52 -20.98
CA PRO A 95 2.30 -5.83 -19.67
C PRO A 95 1.52 -5.20 -18.51
N LEU A 96 1.00 -3.98 -18.68
CA LEU A 96 0.22 -3.31 -17.65
C LEU A 96 -1.14 -3.98 -17.44
N GLN A 97 -1.80 -4.41 -18.52
CA GLN A 97 -3.02 -5.21 -18.44
C GLN A 97 -2.78 -6.50 -17.65
N ILE A 98 -1.72 -7.25 -18.00
CA ILE A 98 -1.37 -8.50 -17.31
C ILE A 98 -1.18 -8.28 -15.81
N VAL A 99 -0.46 -7.23 -15.43
CA VAL A 99 -0.24 -6.87 -14.01
C VAL A 99 -1.55 -6.52 -13.31
N ARG A 100 -2.43 -5.72 -13.93
CA ARG A 100 -3.72 -5.33 -13.35
C ARG A 100 -4.64 -6.53 -13.14
N GLU A 101 -4.77 -7.40 -14.13
CA GLU A 101 -5.58 -8.63 -14.02
C GLU A 101 -5.01 -9.56 -12.95
N THR A 102 -3.68 -9.66 -12.86
CA THR A 102 -3.02 -10.44 -11.80
C THR A 102 -3.39 -9.93 -10.42
N VAL A 103 -3.38 -8.62 -10.19
CA VAL A 103 -3.79 -8.02 -8.90
C VAL A 103 -5.24 -8.35 -8.57
N GLY A 104 -6.15 -8.22 -9.54
CA GLY A 104 -7.56 -8.58 -9.36
C GLY A 104 -7.74 -10.04 -8.95
N LEU A 105 -7.04 -10.95 -9.64
CA LEU A 105 -7.10 -12.38 -9.32
C LEU A 105 -6.51 -12.72 -7.95
N ILE A 106 -5.40 -12.08 -7.55
CA ILE A 106 -4.82 -12.27 -6.21
C ILE A 106 -5.81 -11.77 -5.15
N ALA A 107 -6.41 -10.61 -5.36
CA ALA A 107 -7.38 -10.04 -4.43
C ALA A 107 -8.65 -10.91 -4.27
N GLU A 108 -9.07 -11.61 -5.32
CA GLU A 108 -10.24 -12.50 -5.30
C GLU A 108 -9.91 -13.88 -4.70
N ARG A 109 -8.78 -14.47 -5.08
CA ARG A 109 -8.49 -15.90 -4.86
C ARG A 109 -7.33 -16.15 -3.90
N GLY A 110 -6.59 -15.12 -3.53
CA GLY A 110 -5.36 -15.21 -2.75
C GLY A 110 -4.15 -15.57 -3.60
N PHE A 111 -2.98 -15.21 -3.07
CA PHE A 111 -1.70 -15.28 -3.78
C PHE A 111 -1.35 -16.68 -4.31
N HIS A 112 -1.66 -17.73 -3.54
CA HIS A 112 -1.32 -19.11 -3.89
C HIS A 112 -2.27 -19.77 -4.90
N ALA A 113 -3.51 -19.29 -5.02
CA ALA A 113 -4.51 -19.88 -5.90
C ALA A 113 -4.36 -19.45 -7.37
N VAL A 114 -3.73 -18.29 -7.62
CA VAL A 114 -3.58 -17.73 -8.96
C VAL A 114 -2.48 -18.46 -9.75
N ARG A 115 -2.87 -19.03 -10.90
CA ARG A 115 -1.98 -19.65 -11.89
C ARG A 115 -1.79 -18.73 -13.10
N VAL A 116 -0.67 -18.92 -13.81
CA VAL A 116 -0.39 -18.20 -15.08
C VAL A 116 -1.50 -18.42 -16.11
N ALA A 117 -2.11 -19.61 -16.13
CA ALA A 117 -3.25 -19.90 -16.99
C ALA A 117 -4.50 -19.07 -16.67
N ASP A 118 -4.77 -18.80 -15.38
CA ASP A 118 -5.90 -17.96 -14.96
C ASP A 118 -5.70 -16.52 -15.44
N ILE A 119 -4.47 -16.02 -15.35
CA ILE A 119 -4.09 -14.67 -15.80
C ILE A 119 -4.17 -14.57 -17.32
N ALA A 120 -3.69 -15.59 -18.03
CA ALA A 120 -3.78 -15.66 -19.49
C ALA A 120 -5.25 -15.61 -19.95
N ALA A 121 -6.12 -16.36 -19.29
CA ALA A 121 -7.56 -16.34 -19.56
C ALA A 121 -8.18 -14.97 -19.25
N ALA A 122 -7.87 -14.35 -18.11
CA ALA A 122 -8.36 -13.01 -17.76
C ALA A 122 -7.90 -11.92 -18.75
N CYS A 123 -6.73 -12.10 -19.34
CA CYS A 123 -6.18 -11.19 -20.35
C CYS A 123 -6.64 -11.50 -21.78
N ASP A 124 -7.45 -12.53 -22.01
CA ASP A 124 -7.77 -13.04 -23.36
C ASP A 124 -6.48 -13.28 -24.18
N THR A 125 -5.60 -14.12 -23.65
CA THR A 125 -4.29 -14.42 -24.24
C THR A 125 -3.77 -15.82 -23.95
N SER A 126 -2.64 -16.15 -24.56
CA SER A 126 -1.96 -17.42 -24.34
C SER A 126 -0.98 -17.34 -23.16
N THR A 127 -0.76 -18.46 -22.48
CA THR A 127 0.31 -18.56 -21.46
C THR A 127 1.68 -18.25 -22.05
N ALA A 128 1.93 -18.57 -23.32
CA ALA A 128 3.17 -18.21 -24.02
C ALA A 128 3.35 -16.69 -24.12
N THR A 129 2.27 -15.93 -24.36
CA THR A 129 2.29 -14.46 -24.36
C THR A 129 2.56 -13.90 -22.97
N ILE A 130 2.02 -14.52 -21.91
CA ILE A 130 2.37 -14.13 -20.53
C ILE A 130 3.86 -14.36 -20.28
N HIS A 131 4.38 -15.55 -20.62
CA HIS A 131 5.79 -15.90 -20.44
C HIS A 131 6.76 -15.03 -21.24
N TYR A 132 6.32 -14.52 -22.39
CA TYR A 132 7.08 -13.54 -23.17
C TYR A 132 7.35 -12.24 -22.38
N HIS A 133 6.38 -11.77 -21.60
CA HIS A 133 6.52 -10.55 -20.79
C HIS A 133 7.05 -10.81 -19.37
N PHE A 134 6.69 -11.95 -18.79
CA PHE A 134 7.02 -12.33 -17.42
C PHE A 134 7.57 -13.77 -17.42
N PRO A 135 8.90 -13.94 -17.30
CA PRO A 135 9.56 -15.24 -17.45
C PRO A 135 8.95 -16.34 -16.58
N GLY A 136 8.48 -15.97 -15.39
CA GLY A 136 7.83 -16.87 -14.46
C GLY A 136 6.72 -16.21 -13.65
N ARG A 137 6.03 -17.06 -12.89
CA ARG A 137 4.95 -16.67 -11.98
C ARG A 137 5.45 -15.70 -10.91
N ASP A 138 6.63 -15.94 -10.36
CA ASP A 138 7.14 -15.14 -9.25
C ASP A 138 7.48 -13.71 -9.70
N GLU A 139 8.04 -13.53 -10.91
CA GLU A 139 8.29 -12.22 -11.51
C GLU A 139 6.99 -11.44 -11.76
N LEU A 140 5.94 -12.14 -12.19
CA LEU A 140 4.64 -11.54 -12.42
C LEU A 140 3.98 -11.11 -11.10
N LEU A 141 4.03 -11.97 -10.08
CA LEU A 141 3.50 -11.63 -8.77
C LEU A 141 4.28 -10.49 -8.11
N GLU A 142 5.61 -10.47 -8.28
CA GLU A 142 6.44 -9.35 -7.85
C GLU A 142 6.06 -8.06 -8.58
N ALA A 143 5.80 -8.12 -9.89
CA ALA A 143 5.33 -6.96 -10.64
C ALA A 143 3.95 -6.47 -10.15
N ALA A 144 3.03 -7.39 -9.84
CA ALA A 144 1.72 -7.10 -9.26
C ALA A 144 1.82 -6.43 -7.89
N VAL A 145 2.63 -6.97 -6.98
CA VAL A 145 2.87 -6.40 -5.65
C VAL A 145 3.45 -4.99 -5.76
N ARG A 146 4.49 -4.79 -6.59
CA ARG A 146 5.07 -3.47 -6.82
C ARG A 146 4.07 -2.47 -7.39
N TRP A 147 3.20 -2.91 -8.31
CA TRP A 147 2.17 -2.06 -8.88
C TRP A 147 1.17 -1.59 -7.81
N CYS A 148 0.68 -2.49 -6.95
CA CYS A 148 -0.21 -2.11 -5.84
C CYS A 148 0.42 -1.05 -4.94
N MET A 149 1.70 -1.25 -4.60
CA MET A 149 2.43 -0.36 -3.70
C MET A 149 2.71 1.01 -4.32
N ASP A 150 2.96 1.06 -5.61
CA ASP A 150 3.14 2.31 -6.34
C ASP A 150 1.81 3.07 -6.44
N GLU A 151 0.70 2.39 -6.76
CA GLU A 151 -0.65 2.98 -6.68
C GLU A 151 -0.95 3.56 -5.29
N ASP A 152 -0.65 2.81 -4.23
CA ASP A 152 -0.85 3.28 -2.85
C ASP A 152 0.06 4.45 -2.50
N THR A 153 1.26 4.53 -3.08
CA THR A 153 2.14 5.69 -2.91
C THR A 153 1.56 6.94 -3.56
N VAL A 154 1.00 6.84 -4.77
CA VAL A 154 0.35 7.98 -5.43
C VAL A 154 -0.91 8.42 -4.73
N ARG A 155 -1.77 7.48 -4.32
CA ARG A 155 -3.01 7.78 -3.59
C ARG A 155 -2.71 8.60 -2.34
N ARG A 156 -1.65 8.23 -1.61
CA ARG A 156 -1.15 8.99 -0.46
C ARG A 156 -0.63 10.36 -0.85
N ALA A 157 0.23 10.45 -1.86
CA ALA A 157 0.81 11.72 -2.28
C ALA A 157 -0.26 12.74 -2.72
N ALA A 158 -1.33 12.28 -3.39
CA ALA A 158 -2.44 13.13 -3.79
C ALA A 158 -3.22 13.69 -2.59
N ARG A 159 -3.51 12.84 -1.58
CA ARG A 159 -4.20 13.28 -0.36
C ARG A 159 -3.36 14.20 0.50
N ILE A 160 -2.09 13.86 0.71
CA ILE A 160 -1.15 14.70 1.48
C ILE A 160 -1.07 16.13 0.93
N ALA A 161 -1.14 16.31 -0.40
CA ALA A 161 -1.08 17.63 -1.01
C ALA A 161 -2.28 18.54 -0.67
N GLU A 162 -3.38 17.97 -0.17
CA GLU A 162 -4.61 18.67 0.19
C GLU A 162 -4.68 19.04 1.69
N ALA A 163 -3.71 18.62 2.50
CA ALA A 163 -3.74 18.81 3.95
C ALA A 163 -3.20 20.18 4.40
N ASP A 164 -3.93 20.85 5.29
CA ASP A 164 -3.56 22.17 5.84
C ASP A 164 -2.39 22.11 6.83
N ASP A 165 -2.34 21.05 7.66
CA ASP A 165 -1.28 20.81 8.64
C ASP A 165 -0.94 19.31 8.76
N ALA A 166 0.11 19.01 9.54
CA ALA A 166 0.57 17.63 9.72
C ALA A 166 -0.44 16.74 10.48
N ARG A 167 -1.37 17.33 11.23
CA ARG A 167 -2.42 16.57 11.92
C ARG A 167 -3.43 16.07 10.92
N GLU A 168 -3.92 16.96 10.05
CA GLU A 168 -4.85 16.62 9.00
C GLU A 168 -4.22 15.62 8.01
N GLU A 169 -2.95 15.81 7.65
CA GLU A 169 -2.20 14.86 6.83
C GLU A 169 -2.19 13.45 7.45
N LEU A 170 -1.95 13.33 8.76
CA LEU A 170 -1.93 12.05 9.44
C LEU A 170 -3.32 11.40 9.51
N ARG A 171 -4.38 12.20 9.67
CA ARG A 171 -5.78 11.70 9.61
C ARG A 171 -6.13 11.17 8.24
N GLN A 172 -5.74 11.87 7.17
CA GLN A 172 -5.96 11.40 5.82
C GLN A 172 -5.17 10.12 5.52
N LEU A 173 -3.94 10.01 6.03
CA LEU A 173 -3.17 8.78 5.95
C LEU A 173 -3.87 7.61 6.66
N ILE A 174 -4.47 7.83 7.83
CA ILE A 174 -5.28 6.83 8.53
C ILE A 174 -6.50 6.45 7.69
N ALA A 175 -7.28 7.42 7.19
CA ALA A 175 -8.48 7.17 6.40
C ALA A 175 -8.19 6.33 5.13
N LEU A 176 -7.03 6.53 4.50
CA LEU A 176 -6.59 5.72 3.37
C LEU A 176 -6.34 4.24 3.73
N GLN A 177 -6.00 3.94 4.98
CA GLN A 177 -5.76 2.60 5.49
C GLN A 177 -7.03 1.92 6.03
N VAL A 178 -8.12 2.65 6.21
CA VAL A 178 -9.36 2.09 6.77
C VAL A 178 -10.13 1.35 5.65
N PRO A 179 -10.51 0.07 5.84
CA PRO A 179 -11.09 -0.77 4.79
C PRO A 179 -12.60 -0.54 4.58
N TYR A 180 -13.00 0.67 4.20
CA TYR A 180 -14.40 1.04 3.95
C TYR A 180 -14.99 0.42 2.68
N THR A 181 -14.16 0.27 1.66
CA THR A 181 -14.61 -0.20 0.34
C THR A 181 -14.16 -1.64 0.08
N ALA A 182 -14.86 -2.34 -0.81
CA ALA A 182 -14.44 -3.67 -1.28
C ALA A 182 -13.02 -3.66 -1.83
N ARG A 183 -12.64 -2.60 -2.57
CA ARG A 183 -11.27 -2.41 -3.08
C ARG A 183 -10.24 -2.31 -1.95
N GLN A 184 -10.49 -1.53 -0.90
CA GLN A 184 -9.55 -1.42 0.22
C GLN A 184 -9.45 -2.74 1.00
N ARG A 185 -10.56 -3.46 1.17
CA ARG A 185 -10.55 -4.80 1.77
C ARG A 185 -9.69 -5.77 0.95
N GLN A 186 -9.87 -5.78 -0.37
CA GLN A 186 -9.06 -6.55 -1.31
C GLN A 186 -7.57 -6.21 -1.20
N GLN A 187 -7.22 -4.92 -1.11
CA GLN A 187 -5.83 -4.50 -0.91
C GLN A 187 -5.24 -5.05 0.39
N TRP A 188 -5.99 -5.02 1.48
CA TRP A 188 -5.53 -5.59 2.75
C TRP A 188 -5.33 -7.11 2.71
N LEU A 189 -6.17 -7.85 1.96
CA LEU A 189 -5.95 -9.29 1.77
C LEU A 189 -4.62 -9.57 1.06
N VAL A 190 -4.27 -8.78 0.04
CA VAL A 190 -2.95 -8.86 -0.62
C VAL A 190 -1.82 -8.58 0.39
N TRP A 191 -1.98 -7.60 1.27
CA TRP A 191 -1.00 -7.30 2.32
C TRP A 191 -0.86 -8.45 3.33
N MET A 192 -1.95 -9.11 3.71
CA MET A 192 -1.91 -10.26 4.61
C MET A 192 -1.16 -11.44 4.01
N ASP A 193 -1.42 -11.75 2.73
CA ASP A 193 -0.65 -12.78 2.00
C ASP A 193 0.84 -12.42 1.96
N LEU A 194 1.15 -11.14 1.71
CA LEU A 194 2.52 -10.67 1.65
C LEU A 194 3.22 -10.71 3.02
N TRP A 195 2.51 -10.48 4.14
CA TRP A 195 3.05 -10.67 5.48
C TRP A 195 3.40 -12.14 5.75
N ALA A 196 2.53 -13.06 5.35
CA ALA A 196 2.80 -14.49 5.49
C ALA A 196 4.04 -14.91 4.70
N GLU A 197 4.19 -14.39 3.48
CA GLU A 197 5.37 -14.59 2.65
C GLU A 197 6.64 -13.96 3.23
N ALA A 198 6.53 -12.75 3.80
CA ALA A 198 7.63 -12.07 4.48
C ALA A 198 8.11 -12.84 5.72
N ALA A 199 7.18 -13.36 6.52
CA ALA A 199 7.50 -14.19 7.69
C ALA A 199 8.25 -15.48 7.30
N ARG A 200 8.02 -16.01 6.09
CA ARG A 200 8.73 -17.15 5.52
C ARG A 200 10.01 -16.78 4.77
N SER A 201 10.39 -15.51 4.73
CA SER A 201 11.60 -15.01 4.05
C SER A 201 11.66 -15.32 2.55
N THR A 202 10.52 -15.43 1.88
CA THR A 202 10.46 -15.69 0.43
C THR A 202 10.94 -14.48 -0.38
N ALA A 203 11.21 -14.67 -1.68
CA ALA A 203 11.66 -13.57 -2.54
C ALA A 203 10.64 -12.44 -2.62
N ILE A 204 9.36 -12.78 -2.77
CA ILE A 204 8.25 -11.81 -2.73
C ILE A 204 8.12 -11.18 -1.34
N GLY A 205 8.29 -11.96 -0.28
CA GLY A 205 8.26 -11.49 1.10
C GLY A 205 9.33 -10.42 1.42
N ARG A 206 10.49 -10.47 0.77
CA ARG A 206 11.52 -9.42 0.94
C ARG A 206 11.09 -8.06 0.43
N LEU A 207 10.17 -8.00 -0.55
CA LEU A 207 9.59 -6.74 -1.01
C LEU A 207 8.88 -6.05 0.16
N HIS A 208 8.09 -6.81 0.93
CA HIS A 208 7.32 -6.31 2.07
C HIS A 208 8.15 -5.41 2.99
N ALA A 209 9.34 -5.86 3.39
CA ALA A 209 10.18 -5.17 4.35
C ALA A 209 10.58 -3.76 3.88
N ASP A 210 10.86 -3.59 2.59
CA ASP A 210 11.22 -2.29 2.01
C ASP A 210 10.02 -1.34 2.00
N PHE A 211 8.84 -1.84 1.65
CA PHE A 211 7.63 -1.02 1.62
C PHE A 211 7.15 -0.64 3.01
N TYR A 212 7.21 -1.58 3.95
CA TYR A 212 6.84 -1.33 5.34
C TYR A 212 7.79 -0.33 6.00
N ARG A 213 9.08 -0.36 5.63
CA ARG A 213 10.05 0.68 6.01
C ARG A 213 9.69 2.03 5.40
N GLN A 214 9.38 2.08 4.11
CA GLN A 214 9.00 3.31 3.41
C GLN A 214 7.73 3.93 4.01
N TRP A 215 6.71 3.12 4.30
CA TRP A 215 5.47 3.56 4.95
C TRP A 215 5.75 4.19 6.33
N ARG A 216 6.48 3.49 7.20
CA ARG A 216 6.84 4.03 8.52
C ARG A 216 7.66 5.31 8.44
N GLN A 217 8.54 5.43 7.45
CA GLN A 217 9.28 6.66 7.20
C GLN A 217 8.36 7.82 6.79
N THR A 218 7.37 7.57 5.94
CA THR A 218 6.36 8.58 5.59
C THR A 218 5.63 9.07 6.84
N VAL A 219 5.13 8.16 7.68
CA VAL A 219 4.41 8.52 8.91
C VAL A 219 5.32 9.28 9.89
N ALA A 220 6.57 8.84 10.08
CA ALA A 220 7.53 9.51 10.95
C ALA A 220 7.86 10.93 10.48
N GLU A 221 7.96 11.16 9.16
CA GLU A 221 8.18 12.49 8.60
C GLU A 221 7.00 13.43 8.89
N VAL A 222 5.77 12.95 8.76
CA VAL A 222 4.58 13.74 9.12
C VAL A 222 4.61 14.12 10.60
N ILE A 223 4.92 13.17 11.49
CA ILE A 223 5.01 13.42 12.92
C ILE A 223 6.12 14.46 13.22
N ARG A 224 7.30 14.31 12.60
CA ARG A 224 8.41 15.26 12.77
C ARG A 224 8.05 16.67 12.33
N ARG A 225 7.36 16.80 11.19
CA ARG A 225 6.87 18.09 10.69
C ARG A 225 5.83 18.69 11.64
N GLY A 226 4.92 17.88 12.17
CA GLY A 226 3.91 18.33 13.12
C GLY A 226 4.48 18.78 14.46
N ILE A 227 5.60 18.18 14.91
CA ILE A 227 6.38 18.70 16.05
C ILE A 227 6.93 20.10 15.71
N GLY A 228 7.54 20.26 14.53
CA GLY A 228 8.07 21.55 14.07
C GLY A 228 6.99 22.64 13.89
N GLN A 229 5.76 22.25 13.53
CA GLN A 229 4.59 23.13 13.43
C GLN A 229 3.95 23.43 14.80
N GLY A 230 4.35 22.74 15.87
CA GLY A 230 3.74 22.85 17.20
C GLY A 230 2.35 22.21 17.33
N VAL A 231 1.87 21.50 16.30
CA VAL A 231 0.57 20.78 16.34
C VAL A 231 0.66 19.46 17.10
N PHE A 232 1.87 18.88 17.17
CA PHE A 232 2.18 17.70 17.97
C PHE A 232 3.18 18.04 19.09
N ARG A 233 3.07 17.32 20.21
CA ARG A 233 4.05 17.38 21.31
C ARG A 233 5.36 16.73 20.88
N THR A 234 6.47 17.10 21.53
CA THR A 234 7.77 16.47 21.31
C THR A 234 7.72 14.98 21.72
N VAL A 235 7.90 14.09 20.76
CA VAL A 235 7.98 12.62 20.90
C VAL A 235 9.10 12.09 20.01
N ASP A 236 9.42 10.79 20.14
CA ASP A 236 10.22 10.05 19.16
C ASP A 236 9.35 9.76 17.91
N PRO A 237 9.62 10.38 16.74
CA PRO A 237 8.78 10.20 15.55
C PRO A 237 8.83 8.77 15.01
N GLU A 238 9.99 8.12 15.03
CA GLU A 238 10.20 6.78 14.52
C GLU A 238 9.44 5.75 15.35
N PHE A 239 9.55 5.84 16.68
CA PHE A 239 8.83 4.94 17.58
C PHE A 239 7.31 5.19 17.54
N SER A 240 6.89 6.44 17.40
CA SER A 240 5.47 6.79 17.30
C SER A 240 4.85 6.27 15.99
N ALA A 241 5.57 6.39 14.88
CA ALA A 241 5.18 5.80 13.59
C ALA A 241 5.08 4.27 13.66
N LEU A 242 5.99 3.62 14.39
CA LEU A 242 5.92 2.18 14.63
C LEU A 242 4.64 1.80 15.39
N ARG A 243 4.32 2.48 16.50
CA ARG A 243 3.12 2.21 17.30
C ARG A 243 1.84 2.41 16.51
N LEU A 244 1.73 3.53 15.77
CA LEU A 244 0.56 3.82 14.96
C LEU A 244 0.39 2.79 13.84
N THR A 245 1.47 2.41 13.15
CA THR A 245 1.40 1.40 12.09
C THR A 245 0.96 0.04 12.64
N ALA A 246 1.51 -0.38 13.79
CA ALA A 246 1.12 -1.64 14.43
C ALA A 246 -0.37 -1.64 14.86
N LEU A 247 -0.88 -0.49 15.32
CA LEU A 247 -2.29 -0.33 15.64
C LEU A 247 -3.18 -0.46 14.40
N ILE A 248 -2.82 0.24 13.30
CA ILE A 248 -3.53 0.18 12.02
C ILE A 248 -3.59 -1.28 11.52
N ASP A 249 -2.46 -1.97 11.48
CA ASP A 249 -2.37 -3.34 10.98
C ASP A 249 -3.22 -4.31 11.83
N GLY A 250 -3.10 -4.21 13.16
CA GLY A 250 -3.83 -5.08 14.08
C GLY A 250 -5.35 -4.88 13.99
N LEU A 251 -5.81 -3.64 13.85
CA LEU A 251 -7.23 -3.33 13.69
C LEU A 251 -7.74 -3.75 12.30
N ALA A 252 -6.95 -3.53 11.24
CA ALA A 252 -7.33 -3.94 9.89
C ALA A 252 -7.58 -5.45 9.80
N ILE A 253 -6.74 -6.27 10.43
CA ILE A 253 -6.95 -7.73 10.51
C ILE A 253 -8.29 -8.05 11.18
N GLN A 254 -8.64 -7.38 12.28
CA GLN A 254 -9.91 -7.61 12.97
C GLN A 254 -11.11 -7.20 12.11
N VAL A 255 -11.02 -6.08 11.39
CA VAL A 255 -12.06 -5.62 10.46
C VAL A 255 -12.23 -6.59 9.29
N LEU A 256 -11.13 -7.19 8.81
CA LEU A 256 -11.21 -8.20 7.75
C LEU A 256 -11.77 -9.53 8.23
N ALA A 257 -11.43 -9.94 9.45
CA ALA A 257 -11.88 -11.19 10.06
C ALA A 257 -13.35 -11.14 10.54
N THR A 258 -13.96 -9.96 10.60
CA THR A 258 -15.37 -9.78 10.97
C THR A 258 -16.24 -9.65 9.73
N GLU A 259 -17.32 -10.42 9.63
CA GLU A 259 -18.32 -10.25 8.58
C GLU A 259 -19.09 -8.91 8.76
N PRO A 260 -19.32 -8.15 7.67
CA PRO A 260 -20.12 -6.92 7.76
C PRO A 260 -21.50 -7.17 8.37
N GLY A 261 -21.83 -6.45 9.43
CA GLY A 261 -23.12 -6.56 10.12
C GLY A 261 -23.17 -7.59 11.25
N GLN A 262 -22.11 -8.37 11.46
CA GLN A 262 -21.92 -9.14 12.70
C GLN A 262 -21.18 -8.30 13.76
N GLY A 263 -21.38 -8.62 15.03
CA GLY A 263 -20.66 -7.97 16.12
C GLY A 263 -19.13 -8.16 15.96
N GLY A 264 -18.37 -7.09 16.08
CA GLY A 264 -16.90 -7.10 15.94
C GLY A 264 -16.35 -5.71 15.60
N THR A 265 -15.09 -5.66 15.17
CA THR A 265 -14.41 -4.39 14.84
C THR A 265 -14.87 -3.90 13.48
N SER A 266 -15.58 -2.77 13.43
CA SER A 266 -15.96 -2.11 12.17
C SER A 266 -14.83 -1.22 11.63
N ALA A 267 -14.89 -0.91 10.32
CA ALA A 267 -13.99 0.07 9.70
C ALA A 267 -14.06 1.43 10.42
N GLU A 268 -15.27 1.86 10.80
CA GLU A 268 -15.49 3.08 11.58
C GLU A 268 -14.83 3.02 12.96
N ALA A 269 -14.98 1.90 13.68
CA ALA A 269 -14.32 1.71 14.97
C ALA A 269 -12.79 1.73 14.86
N MET A 270 -12.24 1.15 13.79
CA MET A 270 -10.81 1.23 13.47
C MET A 270 -10.36 2.68 13.26
N GLU A 271 -11.09 3.46 12.44
CA GLU A 271 -10.76 4.85 12.20
C GLU A 271 -10.79 5.69 13.49
N ILE A 272 -11.85 5.51 14.29
CA ILE A 272 -11.99 6.19 15.60
C ILE A 272 -10.82 5.82 16.52
N ALA A 273 -10.47 4.54 16.64
CA ALA A 273 -9.38 4.10 17.51
C ALA A 273 -8.02 4.65 17.07
N CYS A 274 -7.71 4.65 15.76
CA CYS A 274 -6.48 5.21 15.22
C CYS A 274 -6.40 6.73 15.44
N ASN A 275 -7.49 7.46 15.20
CA ASN A 275 -7.52 8.90 15.43
C ASN A 275 -7.42 9.24 16.93
N ALA A 276 -8.10 8.50 17.80
CA ALA A 276 -8.02 8.67 19.25
C ALA A 276 -6.59 8.40 19.77
N HIS A 277 -5.88 7.42 19.17
CA HIS A 277 -4.48 7.18 19.46
C HIS A 277 -3.60 8.38 19.11
N VAL A 278 -3.75 8.94 17.90
CA VAL A 278 -3.06 10.17 17.50
C VAL A 278 -3.37 11.32 18.47
N ASP A 279 -4.65 11.50 18.80
CA ASP A 279 -5.07 12.60 19.64
C ASP A 279 -4.53 12.49 21.07
N THR A 280 -4.47 11.27 21.62
CA THR A 280 -3.97 11.02 22.98
C THR A 280 -2.44 11.04 23.05
N GLU A 281 -1.78 10.43 22.06
CA GLU A 281 -0.34 10.19 22.10
C GLU A 281 0.47 11.30 21.44
N LEU A 282 -0.11 12.11 20.55
CA LEU A 282 0.64 13.11 19.79
C LEU A 282 0.17 14.55 20.06
N THR A 283 -1.05 14.79 20.53
CA THR A 283 -1.53 16.17 20.71
C THR A 283 -0.75 16.89 21.81
N ALA A 284 -0.32 18.12 21.50
CA ALA A 284 0.22 19.04 22.49
C ALA A 284 -0.83 19.26 23.60
N ARG A 285 -0.49 18.93 24.85
CA ARG A 285 -1.30 19.38 25.99
C ARG A 285 -1.27 20.91 25.94
N ARG A 286 -2.43 21.56 25.80
CA ARG A 286 -2.51 23.01 26.03
C ARG A 286 -1.91 23.26 27.40
N SER A 287 -0.82 24.03 27.45
CA SER A 287 -0.28 24.56 28.68
C SER A 287 -1.42 25.30 29.38
N GLY A 288 -1.96 24.70 30.43
CA GLY A 288 -2.96 25.35 31.27
C GLY A 288 -2.27 26.50 31.98
N THR A 289 -2.48 27.72 31.51
CA THR A 289 -2.07 28.95 32.21
C THR A 289 -3.27 29.85 32.54
N ASP A 290 -4.50 29.32 32.49
CA ASP A 290 -5.71 30.02 32.95
C ASP A 290 -6.47 29.26 34.04
N ALA A 291 -5.74 28.71 35.02
CA ALA A 291 -6.35 28.21 36.26
C ALA A 291 -5.48 28.57 37.48
N ALA A 292 -5.15 29.85 37.62
CA ALA A 292 -4.83 30.41 38.93
C ALA A 292 -6.14 30.77 39.64
N GLY A 293 -6.85 29.76 40.13
CA GLY A 293 -7.86 29.92 41.18
C GLY A 293 -7.17 29.84 42.55
N PRO A 294 -7.56 30.66 43.55
CA PRO A 294 -6.77 30.86 44.74
C PRO A 294 -6.75 29.61 45.63
N ALA A 295 -5.59 29.43 46.27
CA ALA A 295 -5.29 28.32 47.15
C ALA A 295 -6.09 28.34 48.47
N ASP A 296 -6.45 27.13 48.89
CA ASP A 296 -6.45 26.58 50.24
C ASP A 296 -7.53 27.02 51.26
N GLN A 297 -8.39 26.06 51.61
CA GLN A 297 -8.90 25.89 52.97
C GLN A 297 -8.86 24.39 53.34
N PRO A 298 -8.37 24.02 54.54
CA PRO A 298 -8.24 22.62 54.92
C PRO A 298 -9.58 22.09 55.43
N VAL A 299 -10.09 21.02 54.83
CA VAL A 299 -11.27 20.30 55.33
C VAL A 299 -10.83 19.31 56.39
N GLY A 300 -11.38 19.50 57.60
CA GLY A 300 -11.14 18.71 58.79
C GLY A 300 -11.64 17.26 58.71
N ALA A 301 -11.03 16.45 59.56
CA ALA A 301 -11.31 15.03 59.74
C ALA A 301 -12.77 14.74 60.15
N VAL A 302 -13.37 13.72 59.54
CA VAL A 302 -14.47 12.95 60.13
C VAL A 302 -14.23 11.47 59.81
N GLY A 303 -14.20 10.65 60.87
CA GLY A 303 -14.01 9.20 60.84
C GLY A 303 -15.25 8.40 60.39
N PRO A 304 -15.20 7.06 60.50
CA PRO A 304 -15.92 6.15 59.61
C PRO A 304 -17.23 5.62 60.19
N THR A 305 -18.23 5.39 59.33
CA THR A 305 -19.39 4.54 59.60
C THR A 305 -19.85 3.85 58.30
N GLY A 306 -19.92 2.50 58.33
CA GLY A 306 -20.22 1.61 57.19
C GLY A 306 -21.72 1.50 56.83
N PRO A 307 -22.24 0.35 56.33
CA PRO A 307 -21.61 -0.94 56.07
C PRO A 307 -21.78 -1.49 54.63
N ALA A 308 -21.05 -2.57 54.38
CA ALA A 308 -20.96 -3.35 53.16
C ALA A 308 -22.29 -4.01 52.73
N SER A 309 -22.60 -3.90 51.43
CA SER A 309 -23.60 -4.75 50.76
C SER A 309 -22.94 -5.94 50.09
N ARG A 310 -23.56 -7.10 50.35
CA ARG A 310 -23.12 -8.46 50.11
C ARG A 310 -23.05 -8.82 48.62
N VAL A 311 -21.97 -9.50 48.25
CA VAL A 311 -21.83 -10.31 47.03
C VAL A 311 -22.69 -11.58 47.20
N GLY A 312 -23.60 -11.81 46.26
CA GLY A 312 -24.34 -13.09 46.13
C GLY A 312 -23.56 -14.11 45.30
N PRO A 313 -23.73 -15.42 45.55
CA PRO A 313 -22.85 -16.46 45.00
C PRO A 313 -23.19 -16.84 43.56
N ALA A 314 -22.14 -17.21 42.83
CA ALA A 314 -22.19 -17.82 41.51
C ALA A 314 -22.90 -19.19 41.55
N SER A 315 -23.76 -19.46 40.56
CA SER A 315 -24.28 -20.80 40.28
C SER A 315 -23.40 -21.53 39.25
N PRO A 316 -23.24 -22.86 39.39
CA PRO A 316 -22.27 -23.65 38.60
C PRO A 316 -22.86 -24.10 37.26
N VAL A 317 -22.04 -24.04 36.20
CA VAL A 317 -22.31 -24.75 34.94
C VAL A 317 -21.66 -26.13 35.07
N GLY A 318 -22.48 -27.17 34.97
CA GLY A 318 -22.07 -28.58 35.06
C GLY A 318 -21.28 -29.08 33.84
N PRO A 319 -20.68 -30.27 33.95
CA PRO A 319 -19.78 -30.81 32.93
C PRO A 319 -20.56 -31.38 31.74
N THR A 320 -20.19 -31.00 30.52
CA THR A 320 -20.57 -31.72 29.30
C THR A 320 -19.48 -32.74 28.97
N ASP A 321 -19.85 -34.02 29.05
CA ASP A 321 -19.05 -35.18 28.66
C ASP A 321 -18.74 -35.22 27.15
N PRO A 322 -17.71 -35.99 26.73
CA PRO A 322 -17.16 -35.98 25.39
C PRO A 322 -17.97 -36.84 24.41
N VAL A 323 -18.12 -36.37 23.16
CA VAL A 323 -18.66 -37.18 22.07
C VAL A 323 -17.55 -38.03 21.45
N ASP A 324 -17.76 -39.32 21.64
CA ASP A 324 -17.29 -40.53 20.98
C ASP A 324 -16.86 -40.42 19.50
N GLN A 325 -15.72 -41.05 19.18
CA GLN A 325 -15.48 -41.76 17.92
C GLN A 325 -15.36 -43.26 18.26
N PRO A 326 -15.95 -44.16 17.43
CA PRO A 326 -15.13 -44.97 16.50
C PRO A 326 -15.86 -45.23 15.16
N GLY A 327 -15.22 -45.24 13.97
CA GLY A 327 -14.44 -46.33 13.34
C GLY A 327 -15.37 -47.36 12.64
N PRO A 328 -15.01 -48.08 11.55
CA PRO A 328 -13.75 -48.14 10.78
C PRO A 328 -13.74 -47.37 9.43
#